data_AF-A0AAD5K9C7-F1
#
_entry.id   AF-A0AAD5K9C7-F1
#
_cell.length_a   1.000
_cell.length_b   1.000
_cell.length_c   1.000
_cell.angle_alpha   90.00
_cell.angle_beta   90.00
_cell.angle_gamma   90.00
#
_symmetry.space_group_name_H-M   'P 1'
#
loop_
_entity.id
_entity.type
_entity.pdbx_description
1 polymer ?
#
loop_
_entity_poly.entity_id
_entity_poly.type
_entity_poly.pdbx_seq_one_letter_code
_entity_poly.pdbx_strand_id
1 'polypeptide(L)'
;MRPLHKKTSSLSLSSSSGIVGSNEGNNIRRPVSSVLSDLPLRGIHINISSDPFQHRIPPYVQRAWQESRIQEYVTEWQSRLRRRYHKASPLELLVLSLIMFASAILLLVHVGFFSGKKYQDWHYDHYGWLDEVDLLDMLYPDEGRGLTTAVLLFDPEDQWKVAEEAKETLTPLLDELCGYEMFGSIMIWNNNPLVNMTTDVLEINKKCQSSKIQIYNSYSNMHTAGRYLGCSLAKTPYCYFQDHAAPRHWRSLYANFLRFPSLIHSEMRDVQAYAQAKWRWCFFNDAVHLHTCHAHVGYGTLASKETVSKFIELMELDPIDVKYSDMYFMTYTNQAPYLLEGTKSVFPSFEDEEDRVGAIIENKNNPNLTRAGREHVHTGVVSLYNHLIHRTGVFQTGEIFPNYHEQTSRTSCASDRCLFMTNVEAFPDPRVFAYEPIINLSRTEDMHDSYNDARDHYYKYPYGNAVDGTDNTVWKSQRHIKAGDYIGLDVLMATRIPLKFRFLARHPYSYRRALNIQTSFDGINWMPVNPSTEIECNAEDETSLHTSMLECRFTLSETGYRFMRMETTQDLDYVFELYDLSFSAKVKRDANGQLLDFSVDHNGVAFVEEDRNL
;
A
#
# COMPACT_ATOMS: atom_id res chain seq x y z
N MET A 1 -9.61 -48.83 -41.44
CA MET A 1 -9.77 -47.86 -42.54
C MET A 1 -8.74 -46.74 -42.35
N ARG A 2 -7.96 -46.41 -43.39
CA ARG A 2 -7.06 -45.22 -43.49
C ARG A 2 -7.87 -43.90 -43.32
N PRO A 3 -7.29 -42.70 -43.04
CA PRO A 3 -6.00 -42.12 -43.50
C PRO A 3 -5.16 -41.42 -42.39
N LEU A 4 -3.87 -41.07 -42.47
CA LEU A 4 -2.93 -40.46 -43.44
C LEU A 4 -3.01 -38.92 -43.63
N HIS A 5 -1.89 -38.30 -43.21
CA HIS A 5 -1.24 -37.04 -43.61
C HIS A 5 -1.65 -35.67 -43.01
N LYS A 6 -0.82 -35.21 -42.07
CA LYS A 6 -0.45 -33.81 -41.83
C LYS A 6 0.60 -33.36 -42.86
N LYS A 7 0.44 -32.17 -43.42
CA LYS A 7 1.46 -31.40 -44.16
C LYS A 7 1.75 -30.13 -43.37
N THR A 8 3.00 -29.96 -42.96
CA THR A 8 3.59 -28.73 -42.46
C THR A 8 4.27 -28.01 -43.62
N SER A 9 4.02 -26.71 -43.76
CA SER A 9 4.77 -25.82 -44.65
C SER A 9 5.31 -24.66 -43.83
N SER A 10 6.62 -24.69 -43.64
CA SER A 10 7.46 -23.60 -43.15
C SER A 10 7.84 -22.70 -44.34
N LEU A 11 7.69 -21.39 -44.15
CA LEU A 11 8.18 -20.37 -45.07
C LEU A 11 9.18 -19.50 -44.29
N SER A 12 10.41 -19.54 -44.78
CA SER A 12 11.51 -18.64 -44.43
C SER A 12 11.69 -17.65 -45.58
N LEU A 13 12.11 -16.42 -45.29
CA LEU A 13 12.81 -15.44 -46.16
C LEU A 13 12.91 -14.14 -45.31
N SER A 14 14.07 -13.76 -44.78
CA SER A 14 15.25 -13.15 -45.42
C SER A 14 15.24 -11.62 -45.38
N SER A 15 16.26 -11.08 -44.71
CA SER A 15 17.08 -9.89 -45.06
C SER A 15 16.43 -8.59 -45.54
N SER A 16 16.80 -7.46 -44.93
CA SER A 16 17.76 -6.54 -45.57
C SER A 16 18.09 -5.33 -44.69
N SER A 17 19.39 -5.07 -44.67
CA SER A 17 20.10 -3.86 -44.27
C SER A 17 19.93 -2.74 -45.30
N GLY A 18 19.89 -1.48 -44.86
CA GLY A 18 20.01 -0.29 -45.71
C GLY A 18 20.53 0.91 -44.91
N ILE A 19 21.57 1.56 -45.45
CA ILE A 19 22.51 2.48 -44.81
C ILE A 19 22.31 3.91 -45.39
N VAL A 20 22.74 4.93 -44.63
CA VAL A 20 23.35 6.23 -45.04
C VAL A 20 22.47 7.50 -45.03
N GLY A 21 23.00 8.52 -44.34
CA GLY A 21 22.87 9.96 -44.68
C GLY A 21 22.54 10.81 -43.44
N SER A 22 23.47 11.41 -42.70
CA SER A 22 24.46 12.48 -43.00
C SER A 22 24.12 13.77 -42.23
N ASN A 23 25.09 14.20 -41.42
CA ASN A 23 25.30 15.50 -40.78
C ASN A 23 24.42 16.70 -41.20
N GLU A 24 23.95 17.44 -40.19
CA GLU A 24 24.12 18.88 -40.14
C GLU A 24 24.15 19.38 -38.69
N GLY A 25 25.23 20.06 -38.33
CA GLY A 25 25.43 20.66 -37.02
C GLY A 25 24.70 22.00 -36.90
N ASN A 26 24.17 22.27 -35.72
CA ASN A 26 23.88 23.64 -35.31
C ASN A 26 24.11 23.81 -33.81
N ASN A 27 25.07 24.67 -33.49
CA ASN A 27 25.34 25.24 -32.19
C ASN A 27 24.13 26.07 -31.73
N ILE A 28 23.44 25.63 -30.68
CA ILE A 28 22.53 26.48 -29.92
C ILE A 28 22.91 26.38 -28.45
N ARG A 29 23.46 27.49 -27.94
CA ARG A 29 23.61 27.76 -26.50
C ARG A 29 22.23 27.61 -25.85
N ARG A 30 22.06 26.65 -24.95
CA ARG A 30 20.89 26.59 -24.06
C ARG A 30 21.23 27.27 -22.73
N PRO A 31 20.36 28.15 -22.21
CA PRO A 31 20.44 28.58 -20.83
C PRO A 31 20.10 27.38 -19.93
N VAL A 32 20.93 27.14 -18.92
CA VAL A 32 20.61 26.22 -17.83
C VAL A 32 19.57 26.92 -16.97
N SER A 33 18.29 26.72 -17.30
CA SER A 33 17.16 27.06 -16.44
C SER A 33 16.69 25.80 -15.73
N SER A 34 16.61 25.90 -14.41
CA SER A 34 16.00 24.97 -13.47
C SER A 34 14.66 24.40 -13.95
N VAL A 35 14.69 23.19 -14.50
CA VAL A 35 13.50 22.34 -14.73
C VAL A 35 13.90 20.94 -14.28
N LEU A 36 14.08 20.76 -12.97
CA LEU A 36 14.30 19.45 -12.35
C LEU A 36 13.17 19.08 -11.38
N SER A 37 12.09 19.87 -11.31
CA SER A 37 10.99 19.66 -10.35
C SER A 37 9.95 18.63 -10.78
N ASP A 38 9.96 18.18 -12.04
CA ASP A 38 8.80 17.45 -12.61
C ASP A 38 9.16 16.06 -13.17
N LEU A 39 10.39 15.57 -12.93
CA LEU A 39 10.77 14.22 -13.36
C LEU A 39 10.53 13.21 -12.22
N PRO A 40 9.69 12.18 -12.43
CA PRO A 40 9.47 11.14 -11.41
C PRO A 40 10.79 10.41 -11.13
N LEU A 41 11.19 10.39 -9.86
CA LEU A 41 12.41 9.75 -9.38
C LEU A 41 12.33 8.23 -9.60
N ARG A 42 13.31 7.65 -10.31
CA ARG A 42 13.42 6.19 -10.55
C ARG A 42 14.59 5.61 -9.78
N GLY A 43 14.54 4.36 -9.31
CA GLY A 43 15.70 3.46 -9.34
C GLY A 43 17.03 3.72 -8.57
N ILE A 44 17.09 3.75 -7.24
CA ILE A 44 18.39 3.84 -6.50
C ILE A 44 19.32 2.61 -6.74
N HIS A 45 20.59 2.85 -7.10
CA HIS A 45 21.70 1.88 -7.03
C HIS A 45 22.56 2.20 -5.78
N ILE A 46 22.64 1.28 -4.81
CA ILE A 46 23.47 1.47 -3.59
C ILE A 46 24.73 0.62 -3.72
N ASN A 47 25.90 1.24 -3.58
CA ASN A 47 27.19 0.58 -3.44
C ASN A 47 27.60 0.62 -1.95
N ILE A 48 27.39 -0.46 -1.20
CA ILE A 48 27.66 -0.49 0.25
C ILE A 48 29.14 -0.87 0.47
N SER A 49 29.92 0.04 1.05
CA SER A 49 31.20 -0.30 1.70
C SER A 49 31.09 -0.03 3.19
N SER A 50 31.42 -1.03 4.02
CA SER A 50 31.17 -1.04 5.46
C SER A 50 32.48 -0.97 6.27
N ASP A 51 32.86 0.22 6.75
CA ASP A 51 33.76 0.34 7.92
C ASP A 51 33.65 1.72 8.61
N PRO A 52 32.95 1.86 9.75
CA PRO A 52 32.74 3.15 10.42
C PRO A 52 33.99 3.72 11.13
N PHE A 53 35.11 2.99 11.17
CA PHE A 53 36.33 3.47 11.83
C PHE A 53 37.39 4.04 10.89
N GLN A 54 37.22 3.93 9.56
CA GLN A 54 38.22 4.44 8.61
C GLN A 54 38.10 5.94 8.28
N HIS A 55 37.00 6.60 8.66
CA HIS A 55 36.67 7.94 8.14
C HIS A 55 37.08 9.13 9.02
N ARG A 56 37.79 8.94 10.15
CA ARG A 56 38.14 10.06 11.06
C ARG A 56 39.51 10.70 10.85
N ILE A 57 40.35 10.16 9.97
CA ILE A 57 41.64 10.78 9.65
C ILE A 57 41.63 11.13 8.17
N PRO A 58 41.81 12.41 7.79
CA PRO A 58 41.85 12.79 6.38
C PRO A 58 42.90 11.96 5.64
N PRO A 59 42.62 11.44 4.43
CA PRO A 59 43.50 10.52 3.73
C PRO A 59 44.93 11.06 3.54
N TYR A 60 45.08 12.38 3.40
CA TYR A 60 46.38 13.03 3.30
C TYR A 60 47.16 13.03 4.62
N VAL A 61 46.51 13.09 5.79
CA VAL A 61 47.17 12.98 7.10
C VAL A 61 47.59 11.54 7.35
N GLN A 62 46.75 10.58 6.99
CA GLN A 62 47.09 9.16 7.11
C GLN A 62 48.25 8.80 6.17
N ARG A 63 48.22 9.31 4.94
CA ARG A 63 49.32 9.16 3.98
C ARG A 63 50.58 9.88 4.43
N ALA A 64 50.48 11.12 4.91
CA ALA A 64 51.61 11.85 5.48
C ALA A 64 52.20 11.14 6.70
N TRP A 65 51.38 10.54 7.57
CA TRP A 65 51.84 9.75 8.71
C TRP A 65 52.56 8.47 8.26
N GLN A 66 51.95 7.69 7.36
CA GLN A 66 52.48 6.45 6.83
C GLN A 66 53.76 6.65 6.00
N GLU A 67 53.87 7.75 5.27
CA GLU A 67 55.04 8.10 4.45
C GLU A 67 56.09 8.89 5.26
N SER A 68 55.79 9.36 6.48
CA SER A 68 56.74 10.14 7.27
C SER A 68 57.80 9.26 7.94
N ARG A 69 59.04 9.78 7.94
CA ARG A 69 60.11 9.29 8.82
C ARG A 69 59.81 9.49 10.31
N ILE A 70 58.72 10.17 10.66
CA ILE A 70 58.31 10.42 12.05
C ILE A 70 57.97 9.10 12.72
N GLN A 71 57.44 8.10 12.00
CA GLN A 71 57.17 6.78 12.60
C GLN A 71 58.45 6.06 13.05
N GLU A 72 59.52 6.15 12.26
CA GLU A 72 60.84 5.62 12.64
C GLU A 72 61.41 6.37 13.86
N TYR A 73 61.32 7.70 13.87
CA TYR A 73 61.76 8.48 15.03
C TYR A 73 60.92 8.21 16.28
N VAL A 74 59.60 8.09 16.17
CA VAL A 74 58.70 7.81 17.31
C VAL A 74 58.95 6.42 17.87
N THR A 75 59.15 5.40 17.02
CA THR A 75 59.47 4.05 17.48
C THR A 75 60.86 3.98 18.12
N GLU A 76 61.86 4.68 17.56
CA GLU A 76 63.17 4.79 18.19
C GLU A 76 63.09 5.53 19.53
N TRP A 77 62.33 6.63 19.60
CA TRP A 77 62.10 7.40 20.81
C TRP A 77 61.36 6.60 21.87
N GLN A 78 60.35 5.81 21.49
CA GLN A 78 59.62 4.89 22.36
C GLN A 78 60.55 3.82 22.94
N SER A 79 61.47 3.27 22.14
CA SER A 79 62.45 2.30 22.61
C SER A 79 63.43 2.92 23.62
N ARG A 80 63.87 4.17 23.39
CA ARG A 80 64.76 4.92 24.30
C ARG A 80 64.04 5.31 25.59
N LEU A 81 62.77 5.71 25.52
CA LEU A 81 61.91 5.98 26.66
C LEU A 81 61.68 4.74 27.52
N ARG A 82 61.40 3.58 26.92
CA ARG A 82 61.26 2.31 27.67
C ARG A 82 62.51 1.95 28.45
N ARG A 83 63.69 2.13 27.83
CA ARG A 83 64.98 1.87 28.51
C ARG A 83 65.24 2.87 29.64
N ARG A 84 64.86 4.14 29.48
CA ARG A 84 64.96 5.14 30.55
C ARG A 84 63.94 4.93 31.66
N TYR A 85 62.73 4.52 31.35
CA TYR A 85 61.67 4.23 32.33
C TYR A 85 62.11 3.18 33.34
N HIS A 86 62.81 2.12 32.90
CA HIS A 86 63.34 1.09 33.80
C HIS A 86 64.54 1.55 34.66
N LYS A 87 65.15 2.69 34.36
CA LYS A 87 66.27 3.26 35.12
C LYS A 87 65.92 4.56 35.85
N ALA A 88 64.71 5.06 35.67
CA ALA A 88 64.28 6.34 36.20
C ALA A 88 64.05 6.23 37.71
N SER A 89 64.43 7.28 38.43
CA SER A 89 64.11 7.39 39.85
C SER A 89 62.61 7.62 40.04
N PRO A 90 62.03 7.26 41.20
CA PRO A 90 60.59 7.45 41.48
C PRO A 90 60.13 8.91 41.29
N LEU A 91 61.00 9.87 41.55
CA LEU A 91 60.70 11.30 41.43
C LEU A 91 60.63 11.75 39.96
N GLU A 92 61.49 11.21 39.09
CA GLU A 92 61.42 11.47 37.65
C GLU A 92 60.14 10.88 37.03
N LEU A 93 59.72 9.70 37.48
CA LEU A 93 58.49 9.06 37.03
C LEU A 93 57.24 9.89 37.41
N LEU A 94 57.24 10.49 38.61
CA LEU A 94 56.14 11.33 39.08
C LEU A 94 56.05 12.65 38.27
N VAL A 95 57.19 13.25 37.94
CA VAL A 95 57.21 14.45 37.07
C VAL A 95 56.71 14.11 35.66
N LEU A 96 57.14 12.96 35.11
CA LEU A 96 56.74 12.53 33.77
C LEU A 96 55.24 12.18 33.71
N SER A 97 54.69 11.57 34.77
CA SER A 97 53.25 11.31 34.85
C SER A 97 52.43 12.61 34.96
N LEU A 98 52.91 13.60 35.72
CA LEU A 98 52.28 14.92 35.80
C LEU A 98 52.27 15.65 34.45
N ILE A 99 53.38 15.58 33.70
CA ILE A 99 53.45 16.17 32.36
C ILE A 99 52.50 15.45 31.40
N MET A 100 52.48 14.12 31.40
CA MET A 100 51.55 13.35 30.56
C MET A 100 50.10 13.64 30.91
N PHE A 101 49.77 13.75 32.19
CA PHE A 101 48.43 14.08 32.67
C PHE A 101 48.01 15.50 32.26
N ALA A 102 48.90 16.49 32.43
CA ALA A 102 48.66 17.86 31.98
C ALA A 102 48.48 17.94 30.45
N SER A 103 49.28 17.18 29.69
CA SER A 103 49.18 17.09 28.22
C SER A 103 47.86 16.45 27.80
N ALA A 104 47.42 15.40 28.50
CA ALA A 104 46.14 14.74 28.25
C ALA A 104 44.95 15.66 28.57
N ILE A 105 45.01 16.44 29.66
CA ILE A 105 43.99 17.47 29.96
C ILE A 105 43.99 18.55 28.88
N LEU A 106 45.15 19.03 28.46
CA LEU A 106 45.24 20.07 27.43
C LEU A 106 44.69 19.56 26.09
N LEU A 107 44.98 18.31 25.72
CA LEU A 107 44.36 17.63 24.58
C LEU A 107 42.86 17.42 24.77
N LEU A 108 42.37 17.03 25.95
CA LEU A 108 40.95 16.89 26.23
C LEU A 108 40.21 18.22 26.12
N VAL A 109 40.83 19.33 26.55
CA VAL A 109 40.26 20.67 26.44
C VAL A 109 40.28 21.15 24.99
N HIS A 110 41.37 20.94 24.25
CA HIS A 110 41.47 21.39 22.85
C HIS A 110 40.72 20.50 21.86
N VAL A 111 40.79 19.17 21.99
CA VAL A 111 40.06 18.21 21.16
C VAL A 111 38.61 18.10 21.61
N GLY A 112 38.31 18.31 22.89
CA GLY A 112 36.94 18.48 23.39
C GLY A 112 36.26 19.73 22.84
N PHE A 113 37.03 20.75 22.42
CA PHE A 113 36.52 21.90 21.66
C PHE A 113 36.15 21.53 20.21
N PHE A 114 36.72 20.44 19.68
CA PHE A 114 36.33 19.80 18.41
C PHE A 114 35.42 18.58 18.63
N SER A 115 34.95 18.33 19.86
CA SER A 115 33.87 17.37 20.10
C SER A 115 32.64 17.91 19.40
N GLY A 116 32.17 17.20 18.37
CA GLY A 116 31.20 17.63 17.36
C GLY A 116 29.85 18.14 17.88
N LYS A 117 29.63 18.19 19.20
CA LYS A 117 28.45 18.78 19.81
C LYS A 117 28.25 20.24 19.40
N LYS A 118 29.32 21.05 19.36
CA LYS A 118 29.21 22.46 18.93
C LYS A 118 29.02 22.62 17.41
N TYR A 119 29.46 21.66 16.61
CA TYR A 119 29.23 21.66 15.16
C TYR A 119 27.80 21.22 14.82
N GLN A 120 27.24 20.27 15.59
CA GLN A 120 25.82 19.92 15.54
C GLN A 120 24.93 21.09 15.97
N ASP A 121 25.28 21.77 17.07
CA ASP A 121 24.53 22.95 17.54
C ASP A 121 24.64 24.13 16.54
N TRP A 122 25.78 24.31 15.86
CA TRP A 122 25.95 25.34 14.83
C TRP A 122 25.09 25.08 13.57
N HIS A 123 24.86 23.81 13.21
CA HIS A 123 23.89 23.43 12.19
C HIS A 123 22.43 23.68 12.61
N TYR A 124 22.10 23.57 13.90
CA TYR A 124 20.75 23.87 14.37
C TYR A 124 20.43 25.38 14.37
N ASP A 125 21.42 26.23 14.61
CA ASP A 125 21.20 27.69 14.75
C ASP A 125 21.32 28.49 13.44
N HIS A 126 21.98 27.98 12.39
CA HIS A 126 22.26 28.75 11.16
C HIS A 126 21.35 28.44 9.98
N TYR A 127 20.67 27.30 9.98
CA TYR A 127 19.63 27.05 9.01
C TYR A 127 18.30 27.49 9.63
N GLY A 128 17.69 28.53 9.06
CA GLY A 128 16.33 28.95 9.42
C GLY A 128 15.30 27.83 9.16
N TRP A 129 14.02 28.19 9.08
CA TRP A 129 12.95 27.24 8.77
C TRP A 129 13.27 26.54 7.43
N LEU A 130 13.83 25.33 7.50
CA LEU A 130 14.09 24.48 6.34
C LEU A 130 12.79 23.80 5.98
N ASP A 131 12.38 23.91 4.72
CA ASP A 131 11.20 23.22 4.23
C ASP A 131 11.45 21.70 4.30
N GLU A 132 10.56 20.99 4.98
CA GLU A 132 10.55 19.52 4.99
C GLU A 132 9.83 19.04 3.73
N VAL A 133 10.52 18.26 2.90
CA VAL A 133 9.92 17.58 1.75
C VAL A 133 9.71 16.12 2.10
N ASP A 134 8.50 15.61 1.89
CA ASP A 134 8.22 14.19 1.99
C ASP A 134 8.63 13.51 0.68
N LEU A 135 9.68 12.67 0.75
CA LEU A 135 10.16 11.93 -0.42
C LEU A 135 9.12 10.94 -0.95
N LEU A 136 8.15 10.55 -0.13
CA LEU A 136 7.12 9.57 -0.46
C LEU A 136 6.09 10.10 -1.47
N ASP A 137 5.95 11.42 -1.62
CA ASP A 137 5.05 12.05 -2.59
C ASP A 137 5.40 11.62 -4.03
N MET A 138 6.68 11.32 -4.28
CA MET A 138 7.22 10.99 -5.61
C MET A 138 7.39 9.48 -5.84
N LEU A 139 7.13 8.64 -4.83
CA LEU A 139 7.34 7.19 -4.91
C LEU A 139 6.06 6.48 -5.35
N TYR A 140 6.14 5.72 -6.45
CA TYR A 140 5.03 4.94 -6.99
C TYR A 140 5.41 3.46 -7.04
N PRO A 141 4.46 2.53 -6.81
CA PRO A 141 4.74 1.12 -7.03
C PRO A 141 5.06 0.91 -8.51
N ASP A 142 6.30 0.58 -8.83
CA ASP A 142 6.72 0.25 -10.20
C ASP A 142 6.15 -1.11 -10.64
N GLU A 143 5.85 -1.97 -9.66
CA GLU A 143 5.23 -3.27 -9.86
C GLU A 143 3.80 -3.11 -10.43
N GLY A 144 3.51 -3.85 -11.49
CA GLY A 144 2.18 -3.81 -12.10
C GLY A 144 1.92 -2.64 -13.05
N ARG A 145 2.93 -1.83 -13.37
CA ARG A 145 2.79 -0.74 -14.35
C ARG A 145 2.12 -1.22 -15.65
N GLY A 146 1.00 -0.60 -16.00
CA GLY A 146 0.27 -0.88 -17.23
C GLY A 146 -0.39 -2.26 -17.31
N LEU A 147 -0.46 -3.02 -16.21
CA LEU A 147 -1.05 -4.38 -16.21
C LEU A 147 -2.56 -4.40 -15.98
N THR A 148 -3.19 -3.24 -15.81
CA THR A 148 -4.63 -3.13 -15.52
C THR A 148 -5.35 -2.32 -16.58
N THR A 149 -6.56 -2.77 -16.95
CA THR A 149 -7.53 -1.99 -17.70
C THR A 149 -8.62 -1.51 -16.76
N ALA A 150 -8.82 -0.20 -16.65
CA ALA A 150 -10.02 0.32 -15.99
C ALA A 150 -11.20 0.14 -16.94
N VAL A 151 -12.22 -0.60 -16.52
CA VAL A 151 -13.45 -0.82 -17.28
C VAL A 151 -14.55 0.03 -16.65
N LEU A 152 -14.94 1.08 -17.38
CA LEU A 152 -15.95 2.03 -16.98
C LEU A 152 -17.27 1.67 -17.67
N LEU A 153 -18.28 1.37 -16.88
CA LEU A 153 -19.63 1.13 -17.39
C LEU A 153 -20.37 2.46 -17.49
N PHE A 154 -20.84 2.81 -18.68
CA PHE A 154 -21.64 4.01 -18.89
C PHE A 154 -23.07 3.62 -19.24
N ASP A 155 -24.00 3.84 -18.30
CA ASP A 155 -25.43 3.59 -18.44
C ASP A 155 -26.19 4.90 -18.18
N PRO A 156 -26.48 5.70 -19.22
CA PRO A 156 -27.09 7.01 -19.05
C PRO A 156 -28.54 6.91 -18.57
N GLU A 157 -28.94 7.82 -17.69
CA GLU A 157 -30.33 7.92 -17.21
C GLU A 157 -31.25 8.39 -18.33
N ASP A 158 -30.87 9.46 -19.04
CA ASP A 158 -31.54 9.93 -20.25
C ASP A 158 -30.80 9.44 -21.50
N GLN A 159 -31.43 8.49 -22.19
CA GLN A 159 -30.90 7.88 -23.42
C GLN A 159 -30.60 8.88 -24.55
N TRP A 160 -31.09 10.13 -24.45
CA TRP A 160 -30.87 11.18 -25.44
C TRP A 160 -29.82 12.23 -25.02
N LYS A 161 -29.41 12.27 -23.74
CA LYS A 161 -28.42 13.22 -23.22
C LYS A 161 -27.04 12.62 -22.95
N VAL A 162 -26.71 11.56 -23.70
CA VAL A 162 -25.44 10.82 -23.61
C VAL A 162 -24.20 11.72 -23.52
N ALA A 163 -24.12 12.76 -24.35
CA ALA A 163 -22.94 13.63 -24.38
C ALA A 163 -22.77 14.45 -23.10
N GLU A 164 -23.87 14.98 -22.55
CA GLU A 164 -23.84 15.79 -21.33
C GLU A 164 -23.54 14.90 -20.11
N GLU A 165 -24.22 13.75 -20.00
CA GLU A 165 -24.02 12.82 -18.89
C GLU A 165 -22.65 12.15 -18.92
N ALA A 166 -22.15 11.76 -20.10
CA ALA A 166 -20.79 11.22 -20.24
C ALA A 166 -19.75 12.26 -19.81
N LYS A 167 -19.97 13.53 -20.15
CA LYS A 167 -19.07 14.61 -19.75
C LYS A 167 -19.05 14.78 -18.23
N GLU A 168 -20.21 14.74 -17.58
CA GLU A 168 -20.34 14.89 -16.14
C GLU A 168 -19.77 13.71 -15.35
N THR A 169 -20.01 12.48 -15.82
CA THR A 169 -19.67 11.25 -15.08
C THR A 169 -18.30 10.68 -15.43
N LEU A 170 -17.94 10.62 -16.72
CA LEU A 170 -16.72 9.94 -17.17
C LEU A 170 -15.51 10.86 -17.18
N THR A 171 -15.64 12.14 -17.55
CA THR A 171 -14.47 13.04 -17.67
C THR A 171 -13.67 13.16 -16.37
N PRO A 172 -14.30 13.40 -15.20
CA PRO A 172 -13.55 13.47 -13.93
C PRO A 172 -12.82 12.16 -13.61
N LEU A 173 -13.49 11.03 -13.87
CA LEU A 173 -12.93 9.71 -13.62
C LEU A 173 -11.75 9.41 -14.57
N LEU A 174 -11.85 9.79 -15.84
CA LEU A 174 -10.77 9.66 -16.81
C LEU A 174 -9.56 10.50 -16.42
N ASP A 175 -9.76 11.75 -16.01
CA ASP A 175 -8.68 12.64 -15.58
C ASP A 175 -7.89 12.06 -14.41
N GLU A 176 -8.58 11.48 -13.44
CA GLU A 176 -7.95 10.85 -12.28
C GLU A 176 -7.24 9.55 -12.67
N LEU A 177 -7.92 8.63 -13.39
CA LEU A 177 -7.35 7.34 -13.79
C LEU A 177 -6.12 7.50 -14.69
N CYS A 178 -6.13 8.46 -15.62
CA CYS A 178 -4.99 8.70 -16.50
C CYS A 178 -3.77 9.25 -15.76
N GLY A 179 -3.94 9.78 -14.55
CA GLY A 179 -2.84 10.18 -13.65
C GLY A 179 -2.01 9.00 -13.13
N TYR A 180 -2.52 7.77 -13.21
CA TYR A 180 -1.84 6.59 -12.69
C TYR A 180 -1.18 5.75 -13.79
N GLU A 181 0.04 5.30 -13.51
CA GLU A 181 0.80 4.44 -14.44
C GLU A 181 0.37 2.96 -14.37
N MET A 182 -0.41 2.54 -13.35
CA MET A 182 -0.93 1.18 -13.24
C MET A 182 -1.95 0.83 -14.35
N PHE A 183 -2.67 1.84 -14.86
CA PHE A 183 -3.64 1.66 -15.93
C PHE A 183 -2.97 1.76 -17.30
N GLY A 184 -2.86 0.60 -17.96
CA GLY A 184 -2.31 0.46 -19.31
C GLY A 184 -3.32 0.90 -20.37
N SER A 185 -4.60 0.63 -20.12
CA SER A 185 -5.72 1.09 -20.94
C SER A 185 -6.93 1.43 -20.08
N ILE A 186 -7.85 2.21 -20.64
CA ILE A 186 -9.17 2.47 -20.09
C ILE A 186 -10.18 2.03 -21.14
N MET A 187 -11.11 1.17 -20.77
CA MET A 187 -12.20 0.71 -21.60
C MET A 187 -13.50 1.31 -21.11
N ILE A 188 -14.19 2.03 -21.98
CA ILE A 188 -15.51 2.59 -21.70
C ILE A 188 -16.53 1.73 -22.43
N TRP A 189 -17.39 1.08 -21.67
CA TRP A 189 -18.51 0.29 -22.19
C TRP A 189 -19.77 1.15 -22.21
N ASN A 190 -20.22 1.55 -23.39
CA ASN A 190 -21.45 2.28 -23.58
C ASN A 190 -22.64 1.30 -23.63
N ASN A 191 -23.49 1.33 -22.61
CA ASN A 191 -24.71 0.52 -22.54
C ASN A 191 -25.88 1.08 -23.37
N ASN A 192 -25.76 2.28 -23.94
CA ASN A 192 -26.82 2.86 -24.75
C ASN A 192 -26.75 2.36 -26.22
N PRO A 193 -27.74 1.59 -26.70
CA PRO A 193 -27.74 1.10 -28.08
C PRO A 193 -28.22 2.13 -29.11
N LEU A 194 -28.79 3.25 -28.67
CA LEU A 194 -29.38 4.28 -29.55
C LEU A 194 -28.33 5.29 -30.01
N VAL A 195 -27.32 5.56 -29.19
CA VAL A 195 -26.33 6.62 -29.43
C VAL A 195 -24.92 6.06 -29.28
N ASN A 196 -24.15 6.11 -30.36
CA ASN A 196 -22.73 5.76 -30.33
C ASN A 196 -21.93 6.89 -29.68
N MET A 197 -21.14 6.54 -28.67
CA MET A 197 -20.17 7.43 -28.04
C MET A 197 -18.85 7.41 -28.82
N THR A 198 -18.22 8.58 -28.95
CA THR A 198 -16.90 8.77 -29.55
C THR A 198 -15.98 9.50 -28.58
N THR A 199 -14.67 9.48 -28.85
CA THR A 199 -13.68 10.17 -28.01
C THR A 199 -13.85 11.69 -28.00
N ASP A 200 -14.45 12.26 -29.05
CA ASP A 200 -14.66 13.70 -29.17
C ASP A 200 -15.70 14.21 -28.15
N VAL A 201 -16.59 13.34 -27.70
CA VAL A 201 -17.62 13.64 -26.68
C VAL A 201 -16.99 13.84 -25.29
N LEU A 202 -15.90 13.14 -25.00
CA LEU A 202 -15.33 13.03 -23.66
C LEU A 202 -14.38 14.19 -23.27
N GLU A 203 -14.26 15.23 -24.10
CA GLU A 203 -13.39 16.40 -23.88
C GLU A 203 -12.02 16.05 -23.25
N ILE A 204 -11.40 14.97 -23.75
CA ILE A 204 -10.25 14.34 -23.10
C ILE A 204 -9.13 15.36 -22.88
N ASN A 205 -8.77 15.60 -21.62
CA ASN A 205 -7.71 16.52 -21.26
C ASN A 205 -6.37 16.08 -21.87
N LYS A 206 -5.47 17.06 -22.09
CA LYS A 206 -4.11 16.81 -22.60
C LYS A 206 -3.29 15.83 -21.77
N LYS A 207 -3.67 15.57 -20.52
CA LYS A 207 -3.00 14.62 -19.61
C LYS A 207 -3.29 13.16 -19.98
N CYS A 208 -4.43 12.86 -20.60
CA CYS A 208 -4.75 11.51 -21.02
C CYS A 208 -4.46 11.30 -22.50
N GLN A 209 -3.61 10.32 -22.80
CA GLN A 209 -3.35 9.93 -24.19
C GLN A 209 -4.59 9.23 -24.76
N SER A 210 -5.16 9.76 -25.85
CA SER A 210 -6.34 9.16 -26.49
C SER A 210 -6.12 7.68 -26.88
N SER A 211 -4.88 7.27 -27.13
CA SER A 211 -4.51 5.87 -27.40
C SER A 211 -4.72 4.91 -26.22
N LYS A 212 -4.81 5.41 -24.99
CA LYS A 212 -5.15 4.60 -23.80
C LYS A 212 -6.65 4.29 -23.72
N ILE A 213 -7.49 5.13 -24.32
CA ILE A 213 -8.95 5.04 -24.19
C ILE A 213 -9.52 4.18 -25.33
N GLN A 214 -10.34 3.21 -24.99
CA GLN A 214 -11.07 2.36 -25.92
C GLN A 214 -12.55 2.45 -25.59
N ILE A 215 -13.38 2.78 -26.58
CA ILE A 215 -14.83 2.89 -26.40
C ILE A 215 -15.48 1.71 -27.12
N TYR A 216 -16.30 0.95 -26.41
CA TYR A 216 -17.12 -0.12 -26.96
C TYR A 216 -18.59 0.30 -26.91
N ASN A 217 -19.21 0.43 -28.08
CA ASN A 217 -20.64 0.75 -28.22
C ASN A 217 -21.43 -0.55 -28.32
N SER A 218 -22.20 -0.87 -27.27
CA SER A 218 -22.99 -2.10 -27.24
C SER A 218 -24.22 -2.01 -28.13
N TYR A 219 -24.58 -3.12 -28.78
CA TYR A 219 -25.79 -3.22 -29.61
C TYR A 219 -27.10 -3.29 -28.80
N SER A 220 -26.99 -3.58 -27.50
CA SER A 220 -28.11 -3.60 -26.55
C SER A 220 -27.63 -3.20 -25.15
N ASN A 221 -28.54 -2.83 -24.27
CA ASN A 221 -28.19 -2.58 -22.86
C ASN A 221 -27.81 -3.92 -22.19
N MET A 222 -26.54 -4.06 -21.83
CA MET A 222 -26.01 -5.24 -21.13
C MET A 222 -25.99 -5.07 -19.61
N HIS A 223 -26.46 -3.92 -19.10
CA HIS A 223 -26.44 -3.57 -17.68
C HIS A 223 -25.07 -3.83 -17.07
N THR A 224 -25.02 -4.42 -15.86
CA THR A 224 -23.77 -4.74 -15.17
C THR A 224 -22.94 -5.80 -15.89
N ALA A 225 -23.53 -6.67 -16.74
CA ALA A 225 -22.77 -7.64 -17.53
C ALA A 225 -21.72 -7.00 -18.45
N GLY A 226 -21.98 -5.75 -18.87
CA GLY A 226 -21.09 -4.98 -19.74
C GLY A 226 -19.66 -4.85 -19.22
N ARG A 227 -19.46 -4.75 -17.90
CA ARG A 227 -18.11 -4.62 -17.32
C ARG A 227 -17.28 -5.90 -17.47
N TYR A 228 -17.92 -7.07 -17.35
CA TYR A 228 -17.25 -8.36 -17.51
C TYR A 228 -16.89 -8.62 -18.97
N LEU A 229 -17.79 -8.28 -19.89
CA LEU A 229 -17.53 -8.32 -21.33
C LEU A 229 -16.42 -7.34 -21.72
N GLY A 230 -16.42 -6.13 -21.18
CA GLY A 230 -15.32 -5.17 -21.38
C GLY A 230 -13.97 -5.72 -20.88
N CYS A 231 -13.96 -6.33 -19.69
CA CYS A 231 -12.76 -6.95 -19.15
C CYS A 231 -12.27 -8.15 -20.00
N SER A 232 -13.18 -8.97 -20.55
CA SER A 232 -12.79 -10.07 -21.44
C SER A 232 -12.17 -9.58 -22.76
N LEU A 233 -12.55 -8.38 -23.22
CA LEU A 233 -11.96 -7.70 -24.38
C LEU A 233 -10.66 -6.94 -24.05
N ALA A 234 -10.36 -6.70 -22.77
CA ALA A 234 -9.18 -5.95 -22.35
C ALA A 234 -7.88 -6.63 -22.80
N LYS A 235 -6.85 -5.83 -23.11
CA LYS A 235 -5.52 -6.33 -23.53
C LYS A 235 -4.62 -6.70 -22.36
N THR A 236 -4.95 -6.20 -21.17
CA THR A 236 -4.18 -6.38 -19.95
C THR A 236 -4.65 -7.62 -19.17
N PRO A 237 -3.80 -8.19 -18.30
CA PRO A 237 -4.18 -9.36 -17.49
C PRO A 237 -5.19 -9.06 -16.39
N TYR A 238 -5.31 -7.81 -15.95
CA TYR A 238 -6.18 -7.40 -14.85
C TYR A 238 -7.18 -6.34 -15.27
N CYS A 239 -8.29 -6.29 -14.55
CA CYS A 239 -9.38 -5.35 -14.75
C CYS A 239 -9.73 -4.65 -13.46
N TYR A 240 -10.05 -3.35 -13.57
CA TYR A 240 -10.54 -2.52 -12.48
C TYR A 240 -11.95 -2.02 -12.81
N PHE A 241 -12.89 -2.13 -11.88
CA PHE A 241 -14.28 -1.72 -12.04
C PHE A 241 -14.61 -0.56 -11.09
N GLN A 242 -15.24 0.49 -11.62
CA GLN A 242 -15.71 1.64 -10.83
C GLN A 242 -16.85 2.34 -11.57
N ASP A 243 -17.92 2.66 -10.84
CA ASP A 243 -19.12 3.27 -11.43
C ASP A 243 -19.17 4.80 -11.23
N HIS A 244 -18.45 5.34 -10.23
CA HIS A 244 -18.53 6.76 -9.87
C HIS A 244 -17.16 7.38 -9.61
N ALA A 245 -16.94 8.64 -10.02
CA ALA A 245 -15.75 9.40 -9.67
C ALA A 245 -15.69 9.70 -8.16
N ALA A 246 -14.57 9.36 -7.52
CA ALA A 246 -14.35 9.61 -6.10
C ALA A 246 -12.84 9.51 -5.81
N PRO A 247 -12.28 10.32 -4.90
CA PRO A 247 -10.87 10.27 -4.53
C PRO A 247 -10.56 8.91 -3.86
N ARG A 248 -9.95 7.98 -4.60
CA ARG A 248 -9.74 6.60 -4.14
C ARG A 248 -8.34 6.30 -3.65
N HIS A 249 -8.28 5.25 -2.83
CA HIS A 249 -7.04 4.60 -2.44
C HIS A 249 -6.57 3.56 -3.50
N TRP A 250 -6.42 3.99 -4.76
CA TRP A 250 -6.08 3.08 -5.86
C TRP A 250 -4.73 2.42 -5.69
N ARG A 251 -3.72 3.13 -5.18
CA ARG A 251 -2.37 2.56 -5.00
C ARG A 251 -2.43 1.45 -3.96
N SER A 252 -3.11 1.68 -2.86
CA SER A 252 -3.26 0.72 -1.77
C SER A 252 -4.07 -0.49 -2.20
N LEU A 253 -5.21 -0.29 -2.86
CA LEU A 253 -6.04 -1.37 -3.40
C LEU A 253 -5.26 -2.20 -4.44
N TYR A 254 -4.55 -1.53 -5.36
CA TYR A 254 -3.78 -2.18 -6.40
C TYR A 254 -2.59 -2.96 -5.85
N ALA A 255 -1.82 -2.36 -4.94
CA ALA A 255 -0.70 -3.02 -4.28
C ALA A 255 -1.16 -4.23 -3.45
N ASN A 256 -2.36 -4.17 -2.84
CA ASN A 256 -2.95 -5.33 -2.16
C ASN A 256 -3.30 -6.44 -3.16
N PHE A 257 -3.94 -6.10 -4.28
CA PHE A 257 -4.33 -7.05 -5.32
C PHE A 257 -3.15 -7.77 -5.96
N LEU A 258 -2.04 -7.05 -6.23
CA LEU A 258 -0.86 -7.65 -6.85
C LEU A 258 -0.21 -8.75 -6.00
N ARG A 259 -0.46 -8.78 -4.68
CA ARG A 259 0.01 -9.87 -3.81
C ARG A 259 -0.72 -11.17 -4.11
N PHE A 260 -2.03 -11.09 -4.38
CA PHE A 260 -2.92 -12.24 -4.53
C PHE A 260 -3.90 -12.05 -5.70
N PRO A 261 -3.41 -11.94 -6.95
CA PRO A 261 -4.24 -11.60 -8.10
C PRO A 261 -5.27 -12.67 -8.49
N SER A 262 -5.18 -13.86 -7.87
CA SER A 262 -6.18 -14.93 -7.99
C SER A 262 -7.48 -14.63 -7.23
N LEU A 263 -7.45 -13.73 -6.25
CA LEU A 263 -8.63 -13.27 -5.50
C LEU A 263 -9.18 -11.98 -6.09
N ILE A 264 -10.47 -11.75 -5.85
CA ILE A 264 -11.09 -10.44 -6.10
C ILE A 264 -10.72 -9.54 -4.92
N HIS A 265 -10.23 -8.34 -5.21
CA HIS A 265 -9.96 -7.32 -4.20
C HIS A 265 -10.93 -6.16 -4.40
N SER A 266 -11.55 -5.67 -3.33
CA SER A 266 -12.55 -4.62 -3.42
C SER A 266 -12.45 -3.64 -2.26
N GLU A 267 -12.59 -2.35 -2.54
CA GLU A 267 -12.73 -1.30 -1.54
C GLU A 267 -14.22 -1.02 -1.30
N MET A 268 -14.63 -1.04 -0.04
CA MET A 268 -16.01 -0.81 0.35
C MET A 268 -16.32 0.68 0.41
N ARG A 269 -17.59 1.05 0.26
CA ARG A 269 -17.99 2.47 0.28
C ARG A 269 -17.64 3.16 1.60
N ASP A 270 -17.97 2.48 2.69
CA ASP A 270 -17.85 2.98 4.04
C ASP A 270 -17.73 1.82 5.03
N VAL A 271 -17.55 2.16 6.30
CA VAL A 271 -17.47 1.24 7.44
C VAL A 271 -18.69 0.31 7.52
N GLN A 272 -19.89 0.80 7.18
CA GLN A 272 -21.12 0.01 7.23
C GLN A 272 -21.19 -0.99 6.08
N ALA A 273 -20.82 -0.59 4.87
CA ALA A 273 -20.70 -1.49 3.71
C ALA A 273 -19.66 -2.59 3.98
N TYR A 274 -18.53 -2.24 4.59
CA TYR A 274 -17.51 -3.20 4.99
C TYR A 274 -18.03 -4.20 6.03
N ALA A 275 -18.70 -3.72 7.07
CA ALA A 275 -19.30 -4.59 8.08
C ALA A 275 -20.33 -5.56 7.47
N GLN A 276 -21.18 -5.09 6.56
CA GLN A 276 -22.16 -5.95 5.90
C GLN A 276 -21.50 -7.02 5.02
N ALA A 277 -20.56 -6.62 4.17
CA ALA A 277 -19.87 -7.55 3.26
C ALA A 277 -19.03 -8.58 4.01
N LYS A 278 -18.35 -8.18 5.10
CA LYS A 278 -17.46 -9.07 5.87
C LYS A 278 -18.22 -9.95 6.88
N TRP A 279 -19.32 -9.46 7.46
CA TRP A 279 -20.05 -10.18 8.51
C TRP A 279 -21.36 -10.81 8.01
N ARG A 280 -22.24 -10.04 7.37
CA ARG A 280 -23.62 -10.49 7.06
C ARG A 280 -23.76 -11.23 5.74
N TRP A 281 -22.89 -10.92 4.79
CA TRP A 281 -22.98 -11.41 3.41
C TRP A 281 -21.85 -12.36 3.06
N CYS A 282 -21.39 -13.09 4.05
CA CYS A 282 -20.49 -14.22 3.90
C CYS A 282 -21.26 -15.52 4.19
N PHE A 283 -21.13 -16.48 3.29
CA PHE A 283 -21.86 -17.74 3.32
C PHE A 283 -20.86 -18.88 3.32
N PHE A 284 -20.82 -19.59 4.44
CA PHE A 284 -19.91 -20.70 4.66
C PHE A 284 -20.67 -21.98 4.98
N ASN A 285 -20.25 -23.10 4.39
CA ASN A 285 -20.69 -24.43 4.77
C ASN A 285 -19.61 -25.45 4.40
N ASP A 286 -18.80 -25.82 5.38
CA ASP A 286 -17.65 -26.71 5.20
C ASP A 286 -18.05 -28.11 4.71
N ALA A 287 -19.28 -28.56 4.99
CA ALA A 287 -19.76 -29.88 4.57
C ALA A 287 -19.94 -29.99 3.04
N VAL A 288 -20.16 -28.86 2.37
CA VAL A 288 -20.30 -28.78 0.91
C VAL A 288 -19.20 -27.94 0.24
N HIS A 289 -18.21 -27.46 1.00
CA HIS A 289 -17.16 -26.57 0.50
C HIS A 289 -17.68 -25.24 -0.08
N LEU A 290 -18.67 -24.64 0.59
CA LEU A 290 -19.16 -23.30 0.29
C LEU A 290 -18.37 -22.29 1.13
N HIS A 291 -17.78 -21.27 0.50
CA HIS A 291 -16.98 -20.24 1.17
C HIS A 291 -16.95 -18.95 0.33
N THR A 292 -18.12 -18.35 0.14
CA THR A 292 -18.27 -17.15 -0.71
C THR A 292 -18.77 -15.96 0.09
N CYS A 293 -18.40 -14.75 -0.32
CA CYS A 293 -19.05 -13.53 0.18
C CYS A 293 -19.48 -12.60 -0.95
N HIS A 294 -20.46 -11.75 -0.67
CA HIS A 294 -20.90 -10.71 -1.58
C HIS A 294 -20.36 -9.34 -1.16
N ALA A 295 -19.86 -8.57 -2.13
CA ALA A 295 -19.49 -7.18 -1.95
C ALA A 295 -19.80 -6.38 -3.23
N HIS A 296 -20.01 -5.07 -3.08
CA HIS A 296 -20.39 -4.21 -4.21
C HIS A 296 -19.21 -3.97 -5.15
N VAL A 297 -19.37 -4.32 -6.43
CA VAL A 297 -18.31 -4.23 -7.44
C VAL A 297 -18.04 -2.77 -7.85
N GLY A 298 -19.09 -1.94 -7.89
CA GLY A 298 -19.05 -0.55 -8.38
C GLY A 298 -18.19 0.42 -7.57
N TYR A 299 -17.81 0.04 -6.35
CA TYR A 299 -17.01 0.88 -5.46
C TYR A 299 -15.51 0.66 -5.61
N GLY A 300 -15.01 0.09 -6.70
CA GLY A 300 -13.57 -0.10 -6.89
C GLY A 300 -13.19 -1.54 -6.61
N THR A 301 -13.17 -2.33 -7.67
CA THR A 301 -12.91 -3.77 -7.58
C THR A 301 -11.88 -4.17 -8.62
N LEU A 302 -10.86 -4.90 -8.18
CA LEU A 302 -9.84 -5.52 -9.01
C LEU A 302 -10.10 -7.02 -9.13
N ALA A 303 -10.04 -7.50 -10.37
CA ALA A 303 -10.11 -8.92 -10.67
C ALA A 303 -9.15 -9.28 -11.80
N SER A 304 -8.70 -10.54 -11.82
CA SER A 304 -7.99 -11.06 -12.97
C SER A 304 -8.94 -11.28 -14.15
N LYS A 305 -8.43 -11.09 -15.36
CA LYS A 305 -9.14 -11.44 -16.58
C LYS A 305 -9.51 -12.92 -16.63
N GLU A 306 -8.70 -13.78 -16.01
CA GLU A 306 -8.99 -15.21 -15.88
C GLU A 306 -10.25 -15.45 -15.03
N THR A 307 -10.36 -14.80 -13.87
CA THR A 307 -11.54 -14.88 -13.00
C THR A 307 -12.80 -14.42 -13.72
N VAL A 308 -12.70 -13.31 -14.48
CA VAL A 308 -13.83 -12.79 -15.27
C VAL A 308 -14.20 -13.72 -16.43
N SER A 309 -13.21 -14.31 -17.11
CA SER A 309 -13.48 -15.26 -18.21
C SER A 309 -14.20 -16.50 -17.71
N LYS A 310 -13.76 -17.05 -16.56
CA LYS A 310 -14.47 -18.16 -15.88
C LYS A 310 -15.90 -17.78 -15.53
N PHE A 311 -16.13 -16.57 -15.03
CA PHE A 311 -17.49 -16.10 -14.75
C PHE A 311 -18.36 -16.03 -16.01
N ILE A 312 -17.83 -15.54 -17.13
CA ILE A 312 -18.57 -15.52 -18.40
C ILE A 312 -18.94 -16.94 -18.85
N GLU A 313 -18.01 -17.90 -18.76
CA GLU A 313 -18.29 -19.31 -19.04
C GLU A 313 -19.40 -19.86 -18.12
N LEU A 314 -19.40 -19.47 -16.85
CA LEU A 314 -20.45 -19.86 -15.89
C LEU A 314 -21.81 -19.25 -16.24
N MET A 315 -21.88 -18.01 -16.70
CA MET A 315 -23.13 -17.38 -17.16
C MET A 315 -23.72 -18.09 -18.38
N GLU A 316 -22.89 -18.71 -19.23
CA GLU A 316 -23.36 -19.51 -20.37
C GLU A 316 -23.89 -20.88 -19.93
N LEU A 317 -23.27 -21.47 -18.91
CA LEU A 317 -23.64 -22.79 -18.37
C LEU A 317 -24.88 -22.75 -17.47
N ASP A 318 -24.98 -21.75 -16.60
CA ASP A 318 -26.10 -21.48 -15.71
C ASP A 318 -26.61 -20.04 -15.97
N PRO A 319 -27.55 -19.87 -16.92
CA PRO A 319 -28.01 -18.55 -17.34
C PRO A 319 -28.58 -17.72 -16.19
N ILE A 320 -27.99 -16.55 -15.99
CA ILE A 320 -28.39 -15.57 -14.97
C ILE A 320 -29.08 -14.36 -15.59
N ASP A 321 -29.73 -13.54 -14.75
CA ASP A 321 -30.17 -12.21 -15.17
C ASP A 321 -28.97 -11.27 -15.30
N VAL A 322 -28.68 -10.87 -16.53
CA VAL A 322 -27.55 -9.98 -16.89
C VAL A 322 -27.60 -8.64 -16.16
N LYS A 323 -28.79 -8.18 -15.73
CA LYS A 323 -28.95 -6.96 -14.93
C LYS A 323 -28.24 -7.04 -13.59
N TYR A 324 -28.24 -8.23 -12.98
CA TYR A 324 -27.72 -8.48 -11.63
C TYR A 324 -26.39 -9.24 -11.66
N SER A 325 -25.64 -9.16 -12.75
CA SER A 325 -24.37 -9.88 -12.94
C SER A 325 -23.38 -9.68 -11.80
N ASP A 326 -23.34 -8.49 -11.18
CA ASP A 326 -22.48 -8.21 -10.01
C ASP A 326 -22.80 -9.09 -8.78
N MET A 327 -24.07 -9.44 -8.59
CA MET A 327 -24.51 -10.32 -7.50
C MET A 327 -23.98 -11.73 -7.69
N TYR A 328 -24.04 -12.21 -8.93
CA TYR A 328 -23.57 -13.53 -9.32
C TYR A 328 -22.05 -13.60 -9.42
N PHE A 329 -21.38 -12.58 -9.95
CA PHE A 329 -19.91 -12.58 -10.10
C PHE A 329 -19.21 -12.85 -8.77
N MET A 330 -19.61 -12.11 -7.72
CA MET A 330 -19.00 -12.26 -6.40
C MET A 330 -19.31 -13.63 -5.79
N THR A 331 -20.54 -14.12 -5.93
CA THR A 331 -20.96 -15.40 -5.35
C THR A 331 -20.37 -16.60 -6.11
N TYR A 332 -20.37 -16.58 -7.45
CA TYR A 332 -19.96 -17.69 -8.31
C TYR A 332 -18.45 -17.92 -8.30
N THR A 333 -17.65 -17.01 -7.77
CA THR A 333 -16.23 -17.30 -7.55
C THR A 333 -16.00 -18.38 -6.49
N ASN A 334 -16.97 -18.59 -5.58
CA ASN A 334 -16.83 -19.41 -4.39
C ASN A 334 -15.52 -19.10 -3.64
N GLN A 335 -15.23 -17.82 -3.45
CA GLN A 335 -14.08 -17.35 -2.67
C GLN A 335 -14.51 -16.14 -1.85
N ALA A 336 -13.96 -15.98 -0.66
CA ALA A 336 -14.11 -14.74 0.09
C ALA A 336 -13.23 -13.66 -0.55
N PRO A 337 -13.81 -12.55 -1.08
CA PRO A 337 -13.02 -11.45 -1.63
C PRO A 337 -12.13 -10.82 -0.54
N TYR A 338 -11.01 -10.25 -0.96
CA TYR A 338 -10.13 -9.48 -0.08
C TYR A 338 -10.66 -8.05 0.01
N LEU A 339 -11.37 -7.76 1.10
CA LEU A 339 -12.06 -6.48 1.29
C LEU A 339 -11.17 -5.48 2.04
N LEU A 340 -11.14 -4.25 1.54
CA LEU A 340 -10.61 -3.09 2.26
C LEU A 340 -11.78 -2.23 2.73
N GLU A 341 -11.75 -1.81 3.99
CA GLU A 341 -12.67 -0.83 4.54
C GLU A 341 -12.41 0.54 3.89
N GLY A 342 -13.47 1.14 3.35
CA GLY A 342 -13.43 2.53 2.89
C GLY A 342 -13.97 3.51 3.91
N THR A 343 -13.83 4.79 3.58
CA THR A 343 -14.14 5.92 4.47
C THR A 343 -15.23 6.80 3.87
N LYS A 344 -16.10 7.36 4.73
CA LYS A 344 -17.19 8.24 4.27
C LYS A 344 -16.68 9.50 3.56
N SER A 345 -15.45 9.94 3.85
CA SER A 345 -14.81 11.06 3.16
C SER A 345 -14.57 10.81 1.67
N VAL A 346 -14.49 9.54 1.24
CA VAL A 346 -14.33 9.16 -0.16
C VAL A 346 -15.66 9.20 -0.92
N PHE A 347 -16.79 8.99 -0.24
CA PHE A 347 -18.14 9.02 -0.83
C PHE A 347 -19.10 9.97 -0.09
N PRO A 348 -18.82 11.27 -0.06
CA PRO A 348 -19.61 12.22 0.71
C PRO A 348 -21.00 12.50 0.13
N SER A 349 -21.31 12.06 -1.10
CA SER A 349 -22.43 12.61 -1.89
C SER A 349 -23.28 11.62 -2.69
N PHE A 350 -23.07 10.31 -2.58
CA PHE A 350 -23.96 9.32 -3.22
C PHE A 350 -24.97 8.78 -2.20
N GLU A 351 -26.02 9.56 -1.94
CA GLU A 351 -27.34 8.97 -1.69
C GLU A 351 -27.82 8.50 -3.07
N ASP A 352 -27.84 7.20 -3.34
CA ASP A 352 -28.27 6.66 -4.64
C ASP A 352 -29.61 7.28 -5.04
N GLU A 353 -29.77 7.75 -6.29
CA GLU A 353 -31.11 8.10 -6.78
C GLU A 353 -32.02 6.86 -6.85
N GLU A 354 -31.46 5.64 -6.90
CA GLU A 354 -32.21 4.40 -6.62
C GLU A 354 -32.72 4.34 -5.16
N ASP A 355 -32.00 4.90 -4.18
CA ASP A 355 -32.50 5.09 -2.80
C ASP A 355 -33.57 6.18 -2.69
N ARG A 356 -33.60 7.15 -3.63
CA ARG A 356 -34.63 8.23 -3.67
C ARG A 356 -35.88 7.84 -4.47
N VAL A 357 -35.74 7.08 -5.55
CA VAL A 357 -36.83 6.76 -6.49
C VAL A 357 -37.34 5.31 -6.33
N GLY A 358 -36.55 4.41 -5.73
CA GLY A 358 -36.88 3.01 -5.48
C GLY A 358 -37.28 2.70 -4.03
N ALA A 359 -38.49 3.10 -3.63
CA ALA A 359 -39.19 2.69 -2.39
C ALA A 359 -38.83 3.42 -1.09
N ILE A 360 -39.42 4.62 -0.98
CA ILE A 360 -40.09 5.06 0.25
C ILE A 360 -40.82 3.84 0.89
N ILE A 361 -40.38 3.44 2.09
CA ILE A 361 -40.93 2.44 3.04
C ILE A 361 -40.22 1.06 3.02
N GLU A 362 -39.64 0.72 4.18
CA GLU A 362 -39.28 -0.63 4.68
C GLU A 362 -37.85 -1.19 4.66
N ASN A 363 -36.77 -0.39 4.55
CA ASN A 363 -35.45 -0.91 4.97
C ASN A 363 -34.51 0.14 5.58
N LYS A 364 -34.84 0.59 6.80
CA LYS A 364 -33.97 1.46 7.62
C LYS A 364 -32.59 0.85 7.97
N ASN A 365 -32.32 -0.41 7.62
CA ASN A 365 -31.15 -1.14 8.12
C ASN A 365 -30.08 -1.46 7.07
N ASN A 366 -30.30 -1.18 5.77
CA ASN A 366 -29.29 -1.47 4.76
C ASN A 366 -29.46 -0.67 3.44
N PRO A 367 -28.72 0.44 3.25
CA PRO A 367 -28.77 1.27 2.05
C PRO A 367 -27.93 0.73 0.87
N ASN A 368 -27.29 -0.44 1.01
CA ASN A 368 -26.32 -0.88 0.00
C ASN A 368 -26.90 -1.83 -1.04
N LEU A 369 -27.94 -2.60 -0.70
CA LEU A 369 -28.50 -3.60 -1.61
C LEU A 369 -30.01 -3.48 -1.73
N THR A 370 -30.48 -3.23 -2.96
CA THR A 370 -31.91 -3.19 -3.33
C THR A 370 -32.58 -4.54 -3.03
N ARG A 371 -33.91 -4.55 -2.90
CA ARG A 371 -34.67 -5.81 -2.66
C ARG A 371 -34.37 -6.86 -3.74
N ALA A 372 -34.37 -6.44 -5.01
CA ALA A 372 -34.04 -7.33 -6.11
C ALA A 372 -32.58 -7.81 -6.04
N GLY A 373 -31.64 -6.91 -5.71
CA GLY A 373 -30.24 -7.30 -5.48
C GLY A 373 -30.10 -8.41 -4.43
N ARG A 374 -30.81 -8.30 -3.29
CA ARG A 374 -30.83 -9.33 -2.24
C ARG A 374 -31.36 -10.67 -2.73
N GLU A 375 -32.45 -10.64 -3.50
CA GLU A 375 -33.03 -11.84 -4.11
C GLU A 375 -32.05 -12.52 -5.06
N HIS A 376 -31.31 -11.75 -5.86
CA HIS A 376 -30.30 -12.28 -6.78
C HIS A 376 -29.03 -12.78 -6.09
N VAL A 377 -28.58 -12.13 -5.00
CA VAL A 377 -27.50 -12.67 -4.14
C VAL A 377 -27.93 -14.02 -3.56
N HIS A 378 -29.13 -14.09 -2.98
CA HIS A 378 -29.65 -15.34 -2.43
C HIS A 378 -29.76 -16.42 -3.50
N THR A 379 -30.31 -16.09 -4.67
CA THR A 379 -30.42 -17.02 -5.81
C THR A 379 -29.06 -17.53 -6.25
N GLY A 380 -28.04 -16.65 -6.34
CA GLY A 380 -26.68 -17.03 -6.69
C GLY A 380 -26.06 -18.01 -5.68
N VAL A 381 -26.20 -17.74 -4.37
CA VAL A 381 -25.69 -18.63 -3.32
C VAL A 381 -26.42 -19.99 -3.33
N VAL A 382 -27.74 -20.00 -3.55
CA VAL A 382 -28.52 -21.24 -3.66
C VAL A 382 -28.09 -22.06 -4.88
N SER A 383 -27.87 -21.43 -6.05
CA SER A 383 -27.36 -22.11 -7.23
C SER A 383 -25.99 -22.73 -6.95
N LEU A 384 -25.05 -21.94 -6.42
CA LEU A 384 -23.72 -22.40 -6.03
C LEU A 384 -23.77 -23.60 -5.07
N TYR A 385 -24.56 -23.51 -3.99
CA TYR A 385 -24.75 -24.59 -3.04
C TYR A 385 -25.22 -25.88 -3.74
N ASN A 386 -26.20 -25.76 -4.64
CA ASN A 386 -26.71 -26.91 -5.39
C ASN A 386 -25.65 -27.52 -6.31
N HIS A 387 -24.81 -26.72 -6.94
CA HIS A 387 -23.71 -27.24 -7.75
C HIS A 387 -22.64 -27.97 -6.93
N LEU A 388 -22.37 -27.48 -5.72
CA LEU A 388 -21.40 -28.04 -4.79
C LEU A 388 -21.90 -29.37 -4.18
N ILE A 389 -23.14 -29.42 -3.70
CA ILE A 389 -23.71 -30.64 -3.11
C ILE A 389 -23.83 -31.79 -4.14
N HIS A 390 -24.15 -31.46 -5.40
CA HIS A 390 -24.21 -32.43 -6.50
C HIS A 390 -22.84 -32.73 -7.13
N ARG A 391 -21.77 -32.05 -6.68
CA ARG A 391 -20.38 -32.24 -7.16
C ARG A 391 -20.26 -32.15 -8.68
N THR A 392 -20.89 -31.13 -9.26
CA THR A 392 -20.89 -30.92 -10.72
C THR A 392 -19.49 -30.66 -11.29
N GLY A 393 -18.52 -30.28 -10.45
CA GLY A 393 -17.14 -29.97 -10.86
C GLY A 393 -16.99 -28.61 -11.52
N VAL A 394 -18.04 -27.79 -11.51
CA VAL A 394 -18.10 -26.46 -12.12
C VAL A 394 -17.38 -25.40 -11.27
N PHE A 395 -17.53 -25.48 -9.95
CA PHE A 395 -16.95 -24.53 -8.99
C PHE A 395 -15.73 -25.11 -8.28
N GLN A 396 -14.81 -24.22 -7.89
CA GLN A 396 -13.67 -24.58 -7.07
C GLN A 396 -14.13 -24.89 -5.64
N THR A 397 -13.65 -25.99 -5.08
CA THR A 397 -13.99 -26.42 -3.71
C THR A 397 -12.93 -26.07 -2.68
N GLY A 398 -11.73 -25.65 -3.10
CA GLY A 398 -10.66 -25.22 -2.20
C GLY A 398 -10.70 -23.72 -1.98
N GLU A 399 -10.43 -23.28 -0.76
CA GLU A 399 -10.12 -21.88 -0.47
C GLU A 399 -8.75 -21.52 -1.05
N ILE A 400 -8.68 -20.40 -1.77
CA ILE A 400 -7.45 -19.84 -2.31
C ILE A 400 -6.72 -19.07 -1.20
N PHE A 401 -5.40 -19.18 -1.15
CA PHE A 401 -4.57 -18.40 -0.24
C PHE A 401 -4.48 -16.92 -0.68
N PRO A 402 -4.59 -15.95 0.24
CA PRO A 402 -4.94 -16.11 1.65
C PRO A 402 -6.43 -16.43 1.82
N ASN A 403 -6.71 -17.39 2.70
CA ASN A 403 -8.09 -17.69 3.07
C ASN A 403 -8.71 -16.53 3.89
N TYR A 404 -10.00 -16.65 4.23
CA TYR A 404 -10.74 -15.60 4.94
C TYR A 404 -10.03 -15.02 6.19
N HIS A 405 -9.32 -15.85 6.97
CA HIS A 405 -8.62 -15.44 8.21
C HIS A 405 -7.20 -14.94 7.99
N GLU A 406 -6.59 -15.30 6.87
CA GLU A 406 -5.23 -14.91 6.51
C GLU A 406 -5.20 -13.54 5.81
N GLN A 407 -6.37 -12.98 5.50
CA GLN A 407 -6.53 -11.62 5.01
C GLN A 407 -6.25 -10.62 6.13
N THR A 408 -5.09 -9.96 6.07
CA THR A 408 -4.58 -9.15 7.19
C THR A 408 -4.63 -7.65 6.93
N SER A 409 -4.70 -7.23 5.68
CA SER A 409 -4.90 -5.83 5.27
C SER A 409 -6.35 -5.45 5.53
N ARG A 410 -6.61 -4.35 6.24
CA ARG A 410 -7.97 -3.98 6.65
C ARG A 410 -8.48 -2.73 5.97
N THR A 411 -7.64 -1.73 5.82
CA THR A 411 -8.03 -0.43 5.27
C THR A 411 -6.81 0.27 4.68
N SER A 412 -7.04 1.19 3.77
CA SER A 412 -6.01 2.07 3.22
C SER A 412 -5.77 3.25 4.15
N CYS A 413 -4.53 3.71 4.22
CA CYS A 413 -4.21 4.95 4.91
C CYS A 413 -4.80 6.15 4.17
N ALA A 414 -5.14 7.23 4.89
CA ALA A 414 -5.76 8.43 4.28
C ALA A 414 -4.93 9.07 3.15
N SER A 415 -3.63 8.82 3.11
CA SER A 415 -2.72 9.32 2.06
C SER A 415 -2.60 8.41 0.83
N ASP A 416 -3.27 7.24 0.82
CA ASP A 416 -3.12 6.17 -0.18
C ASP A 416 -1.66 5.67 -0.33
N ARG A 417 -0.89 5.69 0.76
CA ARG A 417 0.53 5.28 0.79
C ARG A 417 0.80 4.04 1.63
N CYS A 418 -0.23 3.52 2.28
CA CYS A 418 -0.10 2.29 3.03
C CYS A 418 -1.44 1.57 3.19
N LEU A 419 -1.35 0.31 3.59
CA LEU A 419 -2.48 -0.43 4.14
C LEU A 419 -2.23 -0.68 5.62
N PHE A 420 -3.24 -0.41 6.45
CA PHE A 420 -3.26 -0.87 7.83
C PHE A 420 -3.45 -2.39 7.88
N MET A 421 -2.62 -3.06 8.67
CA MET A 421 -2.63 -4.51 8.80
C MET A 421 -2.78 -4.95 10.25
N THR A 422 -3.61 -5.96 10.48
CA THR A 422 -3.73 -6.63 11.79
C THR A 422 -4.35 -8.02 11.63
N ASN A 423 -3.99 -8.95 12.52
CA ASN A 423 -4.66 -10.24 12.70
C ASN A 423 -5.90 -10.15 13.61
N VAL A 424 -6.20 -8.98 14.17
CA VAL A 424 -7.33 -8.78 15.07
C VAL A 424 -8.58 -8.47 14.27
N GLU A 425 -9.47 -9.46 14.17
CA GLU A 425 -10.77 -9.33 13.50
C GLU A 425 -11.74 -8.46 14.30
N ALA A 426 -12.53 -7.66 13.56
CA ALA A 426 -13.60 -6.83 14.09
C ALA A 426 -14.91 -7.61 14.28
N PHE A 427 -15.07 -8.71 13.56
CA PHE A 427 -16.25 -9.54 13.59
C PHE A 427 -15.87 -10.98 13.94
N PRO A 428 -16.81 -11.78 14.48
CA PRO A 428 -16.61 -13.20 14.66
C PRO A 428 -16.38 -13.90 13.31
N ASP A 429 -15.94 -15.14 13.37
CA ASP A 429 -15.85 -15.99 12.18
C ASP A 429 -17.28 -16.25 11.63
N PRO A 430 -17.59 -15.89 10.37
CA PRO A 430 -18.88 -16.19 9.76
C PRO A 430 -19.15 -17.70 9.66
N ARG A 431 -18.13 -18.57 9.73
CA ARG A 431 -18.30 -20.04 9.77
C ARG A 431 -19.04 -20.55 11.00
N VAL A 432 -19.23 -19.71 12.03
CA VAL A 432 -20.12 -20.03 13.16
C VAL A 432 -21.55 -20.31 12.67
N PHE A 433 -21.94 -19.76 11.52
CA PHE A 433 -23.21 -20.04 10.85
C PHE A 433 -22.99 -20.86 9.58
N ALA A 434 -23.34 -22.15 9.65
CA ALA A 434 -23.43 -22.96 8.45
C ALA A 434 -24.63 -22.48 7.60
N TYR A 435 -24.35 -21.98 6.40
CA TYR A 435 -25.37 -21.54 5.47
C TYR A 435 -26.19 -22.74 4.96
N GLU A 436 -27.51 -22.58 4.92
CA GLU A 436 -28.44 -23.53 4.34
C GLU A 436 -29.43 -22.79 3.41
N PRO A 437 -29.72 -23.30 2.20
CA PRO A 437 -30.60 -22.65 1.22
C PRO A 437 -32.01 -22.32 1.70
N ILE A 438 -32.51 -23.05 2.72
CA ILE A 438 -33.84 -22.84 3.31
C ILE A 438 -33.91 -21.51 4.07
N ILE A 439 -32.76 -20.97 4.48
CA ILE A 439 -32.64 -19.71 5.19
C ILE A 439 -32.49 -18.59 4.15
N ASN A 440 -33.49 -17.70 4.10
CA ASN A 440 -33.41 -16.52 3.24
C ASN A 440 -32.34 -15.54 3.74
N LEU A 441 -31.95 -14.60 2.88
CA LEU A 441 -30.90 -13.64 3.21
C LEU A 441 -31.26 -12.77 4.42
N SER A 442 -32.51 -12.28 4.51
CA SER A 442 -32.95 -11.45 5.64
C SER A 442 -32.84 -12.17 6.98
N ARG A 443 -33.23 -13.44 7.05
CA ARG A 443 -33.08 -14.24 8.28
C ARG A 443 -31.62 -14.51 8.61
N THR A 444 -30.77 -14.65 7.59
CA THR A 444 -29.32 -14.75 7.79
C THR A 444 -28.79 -13.45 8.40
N GLU A 445 -29.18 -12.29 7.88
CA GLU A 445 -28.82 -10.98 8.45
C GLU A 445 -29.28 -10.85 9.92
N ASP A 446 -30.54 -11.23 10.22
CA ASP A 446 -31.08 -11.20 11.59
C ASP A 446 -30.31 -12.11 12.55
N MET A 447 -29.88 -13.30 12.09
CA MET A 447 -29.07 -14.21 12.89
C MET A 447 -27.71 -13.61 13.24
N HIS A 448 -27.03 -12.99 12.28
CA HIS A 448 -25.75 -12.32 12.50
C HIS A 448 -25.87 -11.16 13.48
N ASP A 449 -26.92 -10.35 13.35
CA ASP A 449 -27.19 -9.22 14.24
C ASP A 449 -27.53 -9.68 15.66
N SER A 450 -28.28 -10.79 15.80
CA SER A 450 -28.63 -11.35 17.11
C SER A 450 -27.44 -11.93 17.88
N TYR A 451 -26.40 -12.40 17.16
CA TYR A 451 -25.24 -13.04 17.75
C TYR A 451 -24.16 -12.05 18.18
N ASN A 452 -23.89 -11.06 17.34
CA ASN A 452 -22.96 -10.00 17.66
C ASN A 452 -23.47 -8.66 17.14
N ASP A 453 -23.98 -7.84 18.07
CA ASP A 453 -24.24 -6.42 17.82
C ASP A 453 -22.94 -5.61 17.86
N ALA A 454 -21.89 -6.14 17.23
CA ALA A 454 -20.59 -5.50 17.00
C ALA A 454 -20.72 -4.18 16.27
N ARG A 455 -21.90 -3.92 15.69
CA ARG A 455 -22.23 -2.76 14.88
C ARG A 455 -21.94 -1.47 15.62
N ASP A 456 -22.44 -1.33 16.84
CA ASP A 456 -22.31 -0.08 17.60
C ASP A 456 -20.86 0.18 18.04
N HIS A 457 -20.11 -0.87 18.39
CA HIS A 457 -18.70 -0.74 18.71
C HIS A 457 -17.87 -0.43 17.46
N TYR A 458 -18.03 -1.23 16.40
CA TYR A 458 -17.22 -1.13 15.20
C TYR A 458 -17.46 0.17 14.44
N TYR A 459 -18.70 0.65 14.36
CA TYR A 459 -19.01 1.92 13.68
C TYR A 459 -18.40 3.13 14.38
N LYS A 460 -18.17 3.01 15.69
CA LYS A 460 -17.50 4.04 16.49
C LYS A 460 -15.98 3.94 16.42
N TYR A 461 -15.45 2.73 16.27
CA TYR A 461 -14.02 2.46 16.32
C TYR A 461 -13.52 1.58 15.15
N PRO A 462 -13.77 2.00 13.89
CA PRO A 462 -13.36 1.25 12.69
C PRO A 462 -11.84 1.20 12.51
N TYR A 463 -11.37 0.35 11.61
CA TYR A 463 -9.93 0.22 11.32
C TYR A 463 -9.34 1.52 10.76
N GLY A 464 -10.09 2.24 9.92
CA GLY A 464 -9.69 3.49 9.28
C GLY A 464 -9.18 4.54 10.26
N ASN A 465 -9.74 4.57 11.47
CA ASN A 465 -9.34 5.50 12.52
C ASN A 465 -7.89 5.29 12.99
N ALA A 466 -7.28 4.13 12.74
CA ALA A 466 -5.87 3.91 13.08
C ALA A 466 -4.90 4.62 12.13
N VAL A 467 -5.35 5.02 10.94
CA VAL A 467 -4.49 5.49 9.83
C VAL A 467 -5.13 6.65 9.05
N ASP A 468 -6.02 7.39 9.69
CA ASP A 468 -6.67 8.56 9.08
C ASP A 468 -5.84 9.85 9.19
N GLY A 469 -4.71 9.80 9.90
CA GLY A 469 -3.81 10.94 10.13
C GLY A 469 -4.32 11.93 11.15
N THR A 470 -5.29 11.56 11.99
CA THR A 470 -5.86 12.42 13.02
C THR A 470 -5.70 11.81 14.41
N ASP A 471 -5.20 12.58 15.38
CA ASP A 471 -5.00 12.10 16.75
C ASP A 471 -6.33 12.07 17.57
N ASN A 472 -7.47 12.34 16.95
CA ASN A 472 -8.76 12.52 17.62
C ASN A 472 -9.73 11.35 17.42
N THR A 473 -9.49 10.52 16.41
CA THR A 473 -10.24 9.29 16.18
C THR A 473 -9.46 8.11 16.75
N VAL A 474 -10.11 6.95 16.92
CA VAL A 474 -9.45 5.79 17.52
C VAL A 474 -10.03 4.50 16.96
N TRP A 475 -9.15 3.57 16.58
CA TRP A 475 -9.50 2.17 16.37
C TRP A 475 -9.43 1.42 17.69
N LYS A 476 -10.44 0.59 17.98
CA LYS A 476 -10.51 -0.22 19.19
C LYS A 476 -10.87 -1.65 18.89
N SER A 477 -10.04 -2.60 19.32
CA SER A 477 -10.38 -4.02 19.23
C SER A 477 -11.51 -4.39 20.21
N GLN A 478 -12.28 -5.43 19.88
CA GLN A 478 -13.33 -5.95 20.76
C GLN A 478 -12.79 -6.85 21.87
N ARG A 479 -11.70 -7.57 21.57
CA ARG A 479 -11.04 -8.50 22.49
C ARG A 479 -9.73 -7.91 23.02
N HIS A 480 -9.35 -8.38 24.21
CA HIS A 480 -8.06 -8.06 24.80
C HIS A 480 -6.91 -8.57 23.93
N ILE A 481 -5.77 -7.89 24.00
CA ILE A 481 -4.57 -8.21 23.23
C ILE A 481 -3.99 -9.55 23.73
N LYS A 482 -3.68 -10.44 22.79
CA LYS A 482 -3.05 -11.73 23.02
C LYS A 482 -1.63 -11.75 22.51
N ALA A 483 -0.80 -12.62 23.08
CA ALA A 483 0.52 -12.91 22.54
C ALA A 483 0.37 -13.38 21.08
N GLY A 484 1.15 -12.77 20.18
CA GLY A 484 1.07 -12.98 18.73
C GLY A 484 0.17 -11.99 17.98
N ASP A 485 -0.65 -11.19 18.68
CA ASP A 485 -1.42 -10.13 18.03
C ASP A 485 -0.51 -9.01 17.55
N TYR A 486 -0.82 -8.45 16.39
CA TYR A 486 -0.03 -7.38 15.81
C TYR A 486 -0.87 -6.29 15.15
N ILE A 487 -0.25 -5.12 15.07
CA ILE A 487 -0.63 -4.01 14.21
C ILE A 487 0.55 -3.66 13.31
N GLY A 488 0.30 -3.19 12.09
CA GLY A 488 1.36 -2.92 11.14
C GLY A 488 0.89 -2.17 9.91
N LEU A 489 1.85 -1.90 9.02
CA LEU A 489 1.66 -1.22 7.75
C LEU A 489 2.30 -2.01 6.61
N ASP A 490 1.57 -2.14 5.49
CA ASP A 490 2.14 -2.38 4.16
C ASP A 490 2.44 -1.01 3.56
N VAL A 491 3.71 -0.69 3.28
CA VAL A 491 4.09 0.59 2.63
C VAL A 491 4.04 0.52 1.09
N LEU A 492 3.27 -0.43 0.57
CA LEU A 492 2.90 -0.68 -0.83
C LEU A 492 4.03 -1.17 -1.75
N MET A 493 5.28 -0.86 -1.43
CA MET A 493 6.47 -1.30 -2.17
C MET A 493 7.66 -1.48 -1.24
N ALA A 494 8.70 -2.18 -1.71
CA ALA A 494 9.97 -2.28 -1.00
C ALA A 494 10.58 -0.87 -0.78
N THR A 495 10.66 -0.42 0.48
CA THR A 495 11.24 0.89 0.80
C THR A 495 12.73 0.89 0.53
N ARG A 496 13.27 1.96 -0.06
CA ARG A 496 14.73 2.11 -0.29
C ARG A 496 15.36 3.17 0.59
N ILE A 497 14.55 3.77 1.45
CA ILE A 497 14.95 4.84 2.35
C ILE A 497 14.53 4.49 3.78
N PRO A 498 15.29 4.92 4.78
CA PRO A 498 14.87 4.80 6.17
C PRO A 498 13.53 5.50 6.40
N LEU A 499 12.63 4.85 7.13
CA LEU A 499 11.33 5.41 7.48
C LEU A 499 11.25 5.65 8.98
N LYS A 500 10.69 6.81 9.35
CA LYS A 500 10.37 7.15 10.73
C LYS A 500 8.91 6.81 10.98
N PHE A 501 8.66 5.93 11.94
CA PHE A 501 7.31 5.54 12.34
C PHE A 501 6.91 6.25 13.61
N ARG A 502 5.62 6.55 13.69
CA ARG A 502 4.95 7.11 14.86
C ARG A 502 3.71 6.25 15.11
N PHE A 503 3.49 5.89 16.37
CA PHE A 503 2.19 5.39 16.78
C PHE A 503 1.74 6.07 18.08
N LEU A 504 0.46 6.38 18.13
CA LEU A 504 -0.22 7.00 19.26
C LEU A 504 -1.28 6.04 19.77
N ALA A 505 -1.14 5.57 21.00
CA ALA A 505 -2.07 4.61 21.58
C ALA A 505 -2.38 4.93 23.04
N ARG A 506 -3.55 4.54 23.54
CA ARG A 506 -3.90 4.66 24.96
C ARG A 506 -3.58 3.38 25.72
N HIS A 507 -2.31 3.22 26.08
CA HIS A 507 -1.78 2.02 26.72
C HIS A 507 -0.82 2.37 27.86
N PRO A 508 -0.68 1.52 28.89
CA PRO A 508 0.32 1.75 29.93
C PRO A 508 1.73 1.76 29.31
N TYR A 509 2.64 2.54 29.89
CA TYR A 509 4.03 2.64 29.42
C TYR A 509 4.75 1.28 29.34
N SER A 510 4.32 0.28 30.11
CA SER A 510 4.81 -1.10 30.03
C SER A 510 4.57 -1.77 28.67
N TYR A 511 3.57 -1.31 27.89
CA TYR A 511 3.25 -1.84 26.57
C TYR A 511 4.45 -1.86 25.62
N ARG A 512 5.32 -0.84 25.69
CA ARG A 512 6.55 -0.77 24.87
C ARG A 512 7.46 -1.99 25.01
N ARG A 513 7.47 -2.62 26.19
CA ARG A 513 8.31 -3.82 26.46
C ARG A 513 7.70 -5.09 25.90
N ALA A 514 6.39 -5.08 25.63
CA ALA A 514 5.68 -6.20 25.03
C ALA A 514 5.81 -6.20 23.50
N LEU A 515 6.23 -5.09 22.88
CA LEU A 515 6.31 -4.95 21.43
C LEU A 515 7.60 -5.56 20.86
N ASN A 516 7.43 -6.35 19.80
CA ASN A 516 8.49 -6.85 18.94
C ASN A 516 8.30 -6.29 17.53
N ILE A 517 9.22 -5.44 17.06
CA ILE A 517 9.14 -4.87 15.71
C ILE A 517 9.71 -5.88 14.72
N GLN A 518 8.92 -6.17 13.69
CA GLN A 518 9.27 -7.09 12.63
C GLN A 518 9.08 -6.43 11.27
N THR A 519 9.95 -6.80 10.33
CA THR A 519 9.87 -6.39 8.93
C THR A 519 9.66 -7.62 8.05
N SER A 520 9.07 -7.40 6.88
CA SER A 520 8.94 -8.44 5.86
C SER A 520 9.00 -7.84 4.46
N PHE A 521 9.50 -8.64 3.52
CA PHE A 521 9.53 -8.31 2.10
C PHE A 521 8.26 -8.79 1.38
N ASP A 522 7.66 -9.90 1.81
CA ASP A 522 6.54 -10.59 1.16
C ASP A 522 5.24 -10.59 2.00
N GLY A 523 5.33 -10.22 3.27
CA GLY A 523 4.23 -10.23 4.24
C GLY A 523 3.93 -11.63 4.79
N ILE A 524 4.76 -12.63 4.47
CA ILE A 524 4.64 -14.03 4.92
C ILE A 524 5.80 -14.37 5.84
N ASN A 525 7.02 -14.08 5.41
CA ASN A 525 8.24 -14.33 6.16
C ASN A 525 8.63 -13.07 6.94
N TRP A 526 8.48 -13.13 8.26
CA TRP A 526 8.73 -11.99 9.16
C TRP A 526 10.06 -12.17 9.87
N MET A 527 10.85 -11.10 9.92
CA MET A 527 12.15 -11.06 10.59
C MET A 527 12.16 -9.98 11.66
N PRO A 528 12.72 -10.25 12.85
CA PRO A 528 12.92 -9.20 13.84
C PRO A 528 14.00 -8.23 13.36
N VAL A 529 13.78 -6.94 13.60
CA VAL A 529 14.74 -5.87 13.25
C VAL A 529 15.99 -6.00 14.11
N ASN A 530 17.17 -6.02 13.49
CA ASN A 530 18.45 -6.23 14.19
C ASN A 530 19.51 -5.17 13.79
N PRO A 531 20.11 -4.43 14.75
CA PRO A 531 19.86 -4.46 16.20
C PRO A 531 18.46 -3.96 16.55
N SER A 532 17.94 -4.35 17.73
CA SER A 532 16.62 -3.91 18.19
C SER A 532 16.50 -2.39 18.13
N THR A 533 15.58 -1.88 17.32
CA THR A 533 15.32 -0.45 17.22
C THR A 533 14.90 0.09 18.58
N GLU A 534 15.58 1.14 19.05
CA GLU A 534 15.16 1.82 20.27
C GLU A 534 13.83 2.54 20.01
N ILE A 535 12.79 2.12 20.73
CA ILE A 535 11.47 2.76 20.69
C ILE A 535 11.46 3.86 21.74
N GLU A 536 11.45 5.10 21.28
CA GLU A 536 11.33 6.29 22.11
C GLU A 536 9.84 6.55 22.36
N CYS A 537 9.39 6.39 23.61
CA CYS A 537 8.00 6.63 23.98
C CYS A 537 7.90 7.75 25.00
N ASN A 538 7.03 8.71 24.74
CA ASN A 538 6.63 9.77 25.66
C ASN A 538 5.23 9.46 26.19
N ALA A 539 5.06 9.51 27.51
CA ALA A 539 3.74 9.46 28.14
C ALA A 539 3.37 10.88 28.59
N GLU A 540 2.16 11.35 28.26
CA GLU A 540 1.72 12.69 28.68
C GLU A 540 1.64 12.84 30.21
N ASP A 541 1.48 11.73 30.94
CA ASP A 541 1.36 11.75 32.40
C ASP A 541 2.06 10.53 33.04
N GLU A 542 3.38 10.65 33.30
CA GLU A 542 4.19 9.60 33.94
C GLU A 542 3.74 9.27 35.38
N THR A 543 2.95 10.15 36.00
CA THR A 543 2.59 10.05 37.42
C THR A 543 1.29 9.29 37.68
N SER A 544 0.48 9.06 36.65
CA SER A 544 -0.79 8.35 36.79
C SER A 544 -0.59 6.84 36.63
N LEU A 545 -1.09 6.05 37.59
CA LEU A 545 -1.21 4.59 37.52
C LEU A 545 -2.26 4.12 36.49
N HIS A 546 -2.81 5.04 35.70
CA HIS A 546 -3.90 4.81 34.75
C HIS A 546 -3.40 4.85 33.31
N THR A 547 -4.23 4.37 32.38
CA THR A 547 -3.97 4.33 30.94
C THR A 547 -3.72 5.75 30.39
N SER A 548 -2.44 6.12 30.24
CA SER A 548 -2.03 7.39 29.63
C SER A 548 -1.93 7.28 28.11
N MET A 549 -1.97 8.43 27.43
CA MET A 549 -1.64 8.51 26.01
C MET A 549 -0.14 8.24 25.85
N LEU A 550 0.18 7.24 25.05
CA LEU A 550 1.52 6.77 24.77
C LEU A 550 1.84 7.10 23.31
N GLU A 551 2.69 8.10 23.11
CA GLU A 551 3.24 8.41 21.79
C GLU A 551 4.62 7.77 21.68
N CYS A 552 4.77 6.84 20.74
CA CYS A 552 6.04 6.16 20.49
C CYS A 552 6.54 6.44 19.07
N ARG A 553 7.86 6.62 18.96
CA ARG A 553 8.55 6.88 17.70
C ARG A 553 9.76 5.96 17.57
N PHE A 554 10.02 5.50 16.37
CA PHE A 554 11.20 4.70 16.05
C PHE A 554 11.57 4.86 14.57
N THR A 555 12.83 4.60 14.24
CA THR A 555 13.33 4.70 12.87
C THR A 555 13.79 3.34 12.39
N LEU A 556 13.27 2.87 11.26
CA LEU A 556 13.80 1.69 10.59
C LEU A 556 14.84 2.12 9.58
N SER A 557 16.10 1.82 9.87
CA SER A 557 17.24 2.08 8.98
C SER A 557 17.45 0.98 7.95
N GLU A 558 16.92 -0.22 8.19
CA GLU A 558 16.90 -1.30 7.21
C GLU A 558 16.14 -0.85 5.95
N THR A 559 16.66 -1.21 4.78
CA THR A 559 16.00 -0.94 3.50
C THR A 559 15.59 -2.25 2.84
N GLY A 560 14.60 -2.18 1.96
CA GLY A 560 14.11 -3.25 1.11
C GLY A 560 12.82 -3.89 1.61
N TYR A 561 12.47 -3.72 2.90
CA TYR A 561 11.22 -4.23 3.43
C TYR A 561 10.02 -3.51 2.81
N ARG A 562 8.90 -4.21 2.67
CA ARG A 562 7.61 -3.63 2.26
C ARG A 562 6.62 -3.57 3.43
N PHE A 563 6.77 -4.48 4.38
CA PHE A 563 5.87 -4.62 5.51
C PHE A 563 6.61 -4.36 6.80
N MET A 564 5.94 -3.69 7.73
CA MET A 564 6.36 -3.53 9.11
C MET A 564 5.20 -3.90 10.02
N ARG A 565 5.46 -4.66 11.08
CA ARG A 565 4.47 -4.89 12.14
C ARG A 565 5.11 -4.83 13.52
N MET A 566 4.28 -4.50 14.50
CA MET A 566 4.56 -4.55 15.93
C MET A 566 3.75 -5.71 16.51
N GLU A 567 4.43 -6.82 16.80
CA GLU A 567 3.83 -8.01 17.39
C GLU A 567 3.91 -7.93 18.92
N THR A 568 2.82 -8.27 19.60
CA THR A 568 2.76 -8.33 21.05
C THR A 568 3.28 -9.69 21.54
N THR A 569 4.25 -9.68 22.44
CA THR A 569 4.93 -10.90 22.93
C THR A 569 4.24 -11.58 24.12
N GLN A 570 3.26 -10.94 24.74
CA GLN A 570 2.57 -11.43 25.93
C GLN A 570 1.07 -11.08 25.89
N ASP A 571 0.26 -11.82 26.63
CA ASP A 571 -1.14 -11.49 26.86
C ASP A 571 -1.27 -10.21 27.71
N LEU A 572 -2.17 -9.32 27.32
CA LEU A 572 -2.48 -8.09 28.02
C LEU A 572 -3.96 -8.08 28.42
N ASP A 573 -4.29 -7.36 29.48
CA ASP A 573 -5.63 -7.28 30.06
C ASP A 573 -6.47 -6.11 29.52
N TYR A 574 -5.98 -5.44 28.47
CA TYR A 574 -6.67 -4.36 27.76
C TYR A 574 -6.76 -4.65 26.25
N VAL A 575 -7.67 -3.95 25.59
CA VAL A 575 -7.87 -3.98 24.13
C VAL A 575 -6.87 -3.06 23.42
N PHE A 576 -6.69 -3.21 22.11
CA PHE A 576 -6.01 -2.18 21.31
C PHE A 576 -6.84 -0.89 21.34
N GLU A 577 -6.18 0.26 21.55
CA GLU A 577 -6.75 1.60 21.46
C GLU A 577 -5.76 2.50 20.72
N LEU A 578 -5.79 2.44 19.39
CA LEU A 578 -4.83 3.09 18.50
C LEU A 578 -5.45 4.33 17.86
N TYR A 579 -4.84 5.48 18.10
CA TYR A 579 -5.27 6.77 17.57
C TYR A 579 -4.61 7.11 16.24
N ASP A 580 -3.33 6.77 16.08
CA ASP A 580 -2.61 6.97 14.82
C ASP A 580 -1.48 5.95 14.70
N LEU A 581 -1.25 5.47 13.49
CA LEU A 581 -0.09 4.69 13.07
C LEU A 581 0.36 5.22 11.72
N SER A 582 1.40 6.04 11.74
CA SER A 582 1.88 6.78 10.57
C SER A 582 3.38 6.59 10.38
N PHE A 583 3.84 6.95 9.18
CA PHE A 583 5.25 6.95 8.85
C PHE A 583 5.60 8.16 7.99
N SER A 584 6.88 8.53 7.99
CA SER A 584 7.38 9.64 7.21
C SER A 584 8.80 9.39 6.73
N ALA A 585 9.11 9.94 5.56
CA ALA A 585 10.48 10.00 5.02
C ALA A 585 10.88 11.46 4.76
N LYS A 586 10.53 12.34 5.71
CA LYS A 586 10.79 13.77 5.57
C LYS A 586 12.28 14.07 5.63
N VAL A 587 12.73 14.84 4.64
CA VAL A 587 14.09 15.32 4.51
C VAL A 587 14.07 16.84 4.51
N LYS A 588 15.07 17.45 5.13
CA LYS A 588 15.22 18.90 5.13
C LYS A 588 15.76 19.38 3.79
N ARG A 589 15.12 20.39 3.23
CA ARG A 589 15.53 21.08 2.01
C ARG A 589 16.18 22.41 2.38
N ASP A 590 17.33 22.69 1.78
CA ASP A 590 18.00 23.98 1.94
C ASP A 590 17.26 25.11 1.20
N ALA A 591 17.66 26.36 1.47
CA ALA A 591 17.06 27.54 0.83
C ALA A 591 17.26 27.59 -0.70
N ASN A 592 18.21 26.81 -1.24
CA ASN A 592 18.46 26.68 -2.68
C ASN A 592 17.64 25.56 -3.32
N GLY A 593 16.83 24.85 -2.52
CA GLY A 593 16.01 23.75 -2.96
C GLY A 593 16.75 22.41 -3.07
N GLN A 594 17.97 22.31 -2.58
CA GLN A 594 18.76 21.08 -2.51
C GLN A 594 18.38 20.28 -1.25
N LEU A 595 18.19 18.97 -1.42
CA LEU A 595 17.97 18.07 -0.28
C LEU A 595 19.30 17.91 0.46
N LEU A 596 19.31 18.22 1.76
CA LEU A 596 20.57 18.27 2.53
C LEU A 596 21.23 16.89 2.72
N ASP A 597 20.46 15.81 2.56
CA ASP A 597 20.92 14.44 2.79
C ASP A 597 20.91 13.56 1.51
N PHE A 598 20.50 14.10 0.35
CA PHE A 598 20.28 13.32 -0.88
C PHE A 598 20.66 14.10 -2.14
N SER A 599 21.24 13.39 -3.12
CA SER A 599 21.44 13.86 -4.49
C SER A 599 20.47 13.16 -5.42
N VAL A 600 19.95 13.90 -6.39
CA VAL A 600 19.09 13.36 -7.44
C VAL A 600 19.91 13.36 -8.72
N ASP A 601 20.20 12.19 -9.27
CA ASP A 601 20.83 12.03 -10.58
C ASP A 601 19.84 11.46 -11.61
N HIS A 602 20.29 11.23 -12.84
CA HIS A 602 19.42 10.69 -13.91
C HIS A 602 19.02 9.22 -13.69
N ASN A 603 19.67 8.54 -12.74
CA ASN A 603 19.42 7.15 -12.39
C ASN A 603 18.59 7.02 -11.11
N GLY A 604 18.47 8.06 -10.28
CA GLY A 604 17.61 8.08 -9.10
C GLY A 604 18.03 9.00 -7.97
N VAL A 605 17.49 8.71 -6.78
CA VAL A 605 17.92 9.36 -5.54
C VAL A 605 19.14 8.59 -5.00
N ALA A 606 20.31 9.21 -4.97
CA ALA A 606 21.49 8.65 -4.30
C ALA A 606 21.73 9.42 -2.99
N PHE A 607 21.95 8.71 -1.89
CA PHE A 607 22.45 9.35 -0.67
C PHE A 607 23.79 10.01 -0.99
N VAL A 608 23.94 11.29 -0.64
CA VAL A 608 25.24 11.96 -0.78
C VAL A 608 26.12 11.37 0.31
N GLU A 609 26.98 10.42 -0.04
CA GLU A 609 28.21 10.25 0.73
C GLU A 609 28.97 11.59 0.59
N GLU A 610 29.41 12.17 1.71
CA GLU A 610 30.15 13.44 1.73
C GLU A 610 31.44 13.33 0.89
N ASP A 611 31.34 13.49 -0.43
CA ASP A 611 32.48 13.65 -1.32
C ASP A 611 33.03 15.08 -1.15
N ARG A 612 33.78 15.29 -0.06
CA ARG A 612 34.53 16.52 0.16
C ARG A 612 35.86 16.48 -0.58
N ASN A 613 35.79 16.64 -1.90
CA ASN A 613 36.88 17.18 -2.71
C ASN A 613 36.49 18.56 -3.24
N LEU A 614 36.53 19.56 -2.36
CA LEU A 614 36.62 20.99 -2.71
C LEU A 614 37.57 21.67 -1.74
#